data_AF-A0A1F0FYC4-F1
#
_entry.id   AF-A0A1F0FYC4-F1
#
_cell.length_a   1.000
_cell.length_b   1.000
_cell.length_c   1.000
_cell.angle_alpha   90.00
_cell.angle_beta   90.00
_cell.angle_gamma   90.00
#
_symmetry.space_group_name_H-M   'P 1'
#
loop_
_entity.id
_entity.type
_entity.pdbx_description
1 polymer ?
#
loop_
_entity_poly.entity_id
_entity_poly.type
_entity_poly.pdbx_seq_one_letter_code
_entity_poly.pdbx_strand_id
1 'polypeptide(L)'
;MKINNECCCGCKTEKPDQIKDNCPVCNNEGISVSKVTVEHLVVDDYRNAVNGDQYKICMNEDCDVVYYNLDNEIKFLKDQVRVPIWFKKDADPKYACYCSEVTENQVIETVVKHGAKSVKEVNAITGAMKNSNCKENNPLGVCCHKIIQEAIDKGLKMK
;
A
#
# COMPACT_ATOMS: atom_id res chain seq x y z
N MET A 1 66.57 17.45 8.53
CA MET A 1 65.54 16.40 8.50
C MET A 1 65.29 16.03 7.05
N LYS A 2 65.68 14.81 6.65
CA LYS A 2 65.55 14.30 5.29
C LYS A 2 64.29 13.43 5.16
N ILE A 3 63.77 13.43 3.93
CA ILE A 3 62.56 12.83 3.38
C ILE A 3 62.71 11.30 3.22
N ASN A 4 61.57 10.61 2.96
CA ASN A 4 61.34 9.29 2.33
C ASN A 4 61.20 8.09 3.30
N ASN A 5 60.30 7.10 3.15
CA ASN A 5 59.28 6.74 2.15
C ASN A 5 58.47 5.51 2.71
N GLU A 6 57.31 5.18 2.10
CA GLU A 6 56.53 3.91 2.17
C GLU A 6 55.76 3.55 3.47
N CYS A 7 54.53 3.01 3.50
CA CYS A 7 53.67 2.37 2.48
C CYS A 7 52.17 2.45 2.88
N CYS A 8 51.31 2.63 1.87
CA CYS A 8 50.14 1.80 1.53
C CYS A 8 49.03 1.53 2.57
N CYS A 9 47.89 2.21 2.40
CA CYS A 9 46.58 1.60 2.09
C CYS A 9 45.49 2.66 2.09
N GLY A 10 44.90 2.91 0.93
CA GLY A 10 43.72 3.75 0.79
C GLY A 10 42.50 3.05 1.33
N CYS A 11 42.13 3.32 2.57
CA CYS A 11 40.81 3.00 3.08
C CYS A 11 39.88 4.15 2.70
N LYS A 12 39.23 4.02 1.54
CA LYS A 12 37.99 4.75 1.28
C LYS A 12 37.04 4.38 2.42
N THR A 13 36.68 5.35 3.24
CA THR A 13 35.55 5.21 4.14
C THR A 13 34.31 5.13 3.25
N GLU A 14 33.89 3.91 2.93
CA GLU A 14 32.58 3.67 2.35
C GLU A 14 31.55 4.21 3.33
N LYS A 15 30.79 5.21 2.88
CA LYS A 15 29.62 5.69 3.62
C LYS A 15 28.67 4.50 3.74
N PRO A 16 28.16 4.17 4.93
CA PRO A 16 27.22 3.06 5.07
C PRO A 16 25.97 3.32 4.22
N ASP A 17 25.54 2.25 3.56
CA ASP A 17 24.56 2.14 2.48
C ASP A 17 23.35 3.08 2.58
N GLN A 18 23.09 3.78 1.48
CA GLN A 18 21.76 4.33 1.22
C GLN A 18 20.86 3.22 0.65
N ILE A 19 19.55 3.30 0.98
CA ILE A 19 18.41 2.49 0.49
C ILE A 19 18.08 1.23 1.33
N LYS A 20 17.70 1.40 2.61
CA LYS A 20 16.89 0.39 3.33
C LYS A 20 15.39 0.66 3.29
N ASP A 21 14.98 1.79 2.74
CA ASP A 21 13.60 2.31 2.86
C ASP A 21 12.66 1.92 1.71
N ASN A 22 13.20 1.40 0.61
CA ASN A 22 12.45 1.07 -0.59
C ASN A 22 12.06 -0.41 -0.63
N CYS A 23 11.10 -0.74 -1.50
CA CYS A 23 10.73 -2.12 -1.74
C CYS A 23 11.95 -2.95 -2.16
N PRO A 24 12.27 -4.07 -1.50
CA PRO A 24 13.48 -4.85 -1.78
C PRO A 24 13.45 -5.59 -3.13
N VAL A 25 12.31 -5.55 -3.86
CA VAL A 25 12.14 -6.22 -5.15
C VAL A 25 12.18 -5.22 -6.30
N CYS A 26 11.37 -4.15 -6.25
CA CYS A 26 11.27 -3.20 -7.36
C CYS A 26 11.95 -1.85 -7.08
N ASN A 27 12.53 -1.67 -5.89
CA ASN A 27 13.21 -0.44 -5.46
C ASN A 27 12.34 0.83 -5.45
N ASN A 28 11.02 0.72 -5.60
CA ASN A 28 10.11 1.86 -5.46
C ASN A 28 9.87 2.18 -3.98
N GLU A 29 9.71 3.48 -3.70
CA GLU A 29 9.29 3.97 -2.38
C GLU A 29 7.92 3.38 -2.00
N GLY A 30 7.81 2.93 -0.75
CA GLY A 30 6.54 2.48 -0.18
C GLY A 30 5.97 3.46 0.83
N ILE A 31 4.69 3.27 1.16
CA ILE A 31 4.00 4.06 2.18
C ILE A 31 4.04 3.30 3.50
N SER A 32 4.32 3.98 4.62
CA SER A 32 4.30 3.35 5.95
C SER A 32 2.91 2.84 6.33
N VAL A 33 2.85 1.64 6.88
CA VAL A 33 1.61 0.98 7.32
C VAL A 33 1.83 0.35 8.70
N SER A 34 0.80 0.39 9.55
CA SER A 34 0.92 -0.16 10.91
C SER A 34 0.99 -1.69 10.90
N LYS A 35 1.72 -2.28 11.86
CA LYS A 35 1.75 -3.73 12.09
C LYS A 35 0.35 -4.34 12.18
N VAL A 36 -0.56 -3.69 12.92
CA VAL A 36 -1.96 -4.16 13.07
C VAL A 36 -2.63 -4.35 11.72
N THR A 37 -2.45 -3.42 10.77
CA THR A 37 -3.00 -3.56 9.42
C THR A 37 -2.45 -4.79 8.71
N VAL A 38 -1.14 -5.01 8.79
CA VAL A 38 -0.47 -6.17 8.18
C VAL A 38 -0.98 -7.48 8.80
N GLU A 39 -1.08 -7.55 10.14
CA GLU A 39 -1.57 -8.74 10.85
C GLU A 39 -3.00 -9.15 10.47
N HIS A 40 -3.86 -8.17 10.19
CA HIS A 40 -5.26 -8.43 9.82
C HIS A 40 -5.42 -8.84 8.36
N LEU A 41 -4.55 -8.34 7.48
CA LEU A 41 -4.67 -8.57 6.04
C LEU A 41 -3.83 -9.73 5.53
N VAL A 42 -2.75 -10.11 6.22
CA VAL A 42 -2.00 -11.32 5.89
C VAL A 42 -2.86 -12.56 6.16
N VAL A 43 -2.84 -13.54 5.25
CA VAL A 43 -3.59 -14.80 5.40
C VAL A 43 -3.08 -15.58 6.62
N ASP A 44 -3.94 -16.38 7.25
CA ASP A 44 -3.67 -16.95 8.58
C ASP A 44 -2.34 -17.74 8.65
N ASP A 45 -2.01 -18.48 7.59
CA ASP A 45 -0.77 -19.28 7.48
C ASP A 45 0.52 -18.46 7.66
N TYR A 46 0.48 -17.16 7.33
CA TYR A 46 1.62 -16.27 7.38
C TYR A 46 1.55 -15.27 8.55
N ARG A 47 0.48 -15.29 9.35
CA ARG A 47 0.31 -14.33 10.45
C ARG A 47 1.44 -14.41 11.48
N ASN A 48 1.95 -15.61 11.77
CA ASN A 48 3.07 -15.81 12.70
C ASN A 48 4.40 -15.24 12.17
N ALA A 49 4.51 -14.98 10.87
CA ALA A 49 5.69 -14.35 10.27
C ALA A 49 5.68 -12.82 10.42
N VAL A 50 4.56 -12.21 10.84
CA VAL A 50 4.49 -10.77 11.05
C VAL A 50 5.29 -10.38 12.30
N ASN A 51 6.49 -9.84 12.08
CA ASN A 51 7.40 -9.42 13.14
C ASN A 51 7.95 -7.99 12.90
N GLY A 52 8.21 -7.24 13.98
CA GLY A 52 8.59 -5.82 13.94
C GLY A 52 7.44 -4.88 13.57
N ASP A 53 7.71 -3.57 13.59
CA ASP A 53 6.67 -2.53 13.41
C ASP A 53 6.86 -1.66 12.17
N GLN A 54 8.05 -1.64 11.58
CA GLN A 54 8.40 -0.78 10.44
C GLN A 54 7.95 -1.36 9.09
N TYR A 55 6.65 -1.58 8.93
CA TYR A 55 6.08 -2.04 7.67
C TYR A 55 5.83 -0.89 6.70
N LYS A 56 6.07 -1.16 5.41
CA LYS A 56 5.64 -0.35 4.28
C LYS A 56 4.84 -1.19 3.29
N ILE A 57 3.93 -0.55 2.56
CA ILE A 57 3.25 -1.12 1.39
C ILE A 57 3.91 -0.63 0.10
N CYS A 58 4.19 -1.55 -0.82
CA CYS A 58 4.77 -1.24 -2.13
C CYS A 58 3.67 -0.76 -3.09
N MET A 59 3.78 0.49 -3.55
CA MET A 59 2.78 1.13 -4.42
C MET A 59 2.97 0.85 -5.92
N ASN A 60 4.00 0.08 -6.31
CA ASN A 60 4.22 -0.30 -7.72
C ASN A 60 3.14 -1.30 -8.17
N GLU A 61 2.41 -0.98 -9.25
CA GLU A 61 1.31 -1.79 -9.77
C GLU A 61 1.74 -3.14 -10.35
N ASP A 62 2.98 -3.22 -10.87
CA ASP A 62 3.56 -4.41 -11.49
C ASP A 62 4.38 -5.27 -10.51
N CYS A 63 4.54 -4.85 -9.26
CA CYS A 63 5.32 -5.58 -8.25
C CYS A 63 4.40 -6.47 -7.39
N ASP A 64 4.74 -7.75 -7.25
CA ASP A 64 3.96 -8.70 -6.45
C ASP A 64 4.11 -8.48 -4.93
N VAL A 65 5.12 -7.73 -4.48
CA VAL A 65 5.25 -7.36 -3.07
C VAL A 65 4.10 -6.43 -2.69
N VAL A 66 3.38 -6.81 -1.63
CA VAL A 66 2.39 -5.96 -0.97
C VAL A 66 3.07 -5.26 0.19
N TYR A 67 3.43 -5.99 1.24
CA TYR A 67 4.07 -5.43 2.44
C TYR A 67 5.53 -5.86 2.53
N TYR A 68 6.37 -5.00 3.10
CA TYR A 68 7.74 -5.32 3.45
C TYR A 68 8.13 -4.58 4.74
N ASN A 69 9.02 -5.19 5.52
CA ASN A 69 9.55 -4.58 6.74
C ASN A 69 10.94 -3.98 6.48
N LEU A 70 11.29 -2.89 7.16
CA LEU A 70 12.58 -2.22 7.00
C LEU A 70 13.68 -2.81 7.90
N ASP A 71 13.30 -3.36 9.06
CA ASP A 71 14.22 -3.84 10.08
C ASP A 71 14.65 -5.29 9.85
N ASN A 72 13.88 -6.03 9.07
CA ASN A 72 14.09 -7.45 8.80
C ASN A 72 13.72 -7.79 7.34
N GLU A 73 14.08 -9.00 6.88
CA GLU A 73 13.88 -9.41 5.48
C GLU A 73 12.44 -9.87 5.18
N ILE A 74 11.47 -9.61 6.07
CA ILE A 74 10.08 -10.05 5.90
C ILE A 74 9.40 -9.23 4.80
N LYS A 75 8.74 -9.94 3.89
CA LYS A 75 7.86 -9.41 2.86
C LYS A 75 6.67 -10.32 2.66
N PHE A 76 5.53 -9.73 2.30
CA PHE A 76 4.30 -10.43 1.97
C PHE A 76 3.91 -10.12 0.53
N LEU A 77 3.66 -11.17 -0.25
CA LEU A 77 3.25 -11.07 -1.65
C LEU A 77 1.71 -11.02 -1.78
N LYS A 78 1.22 -10.72 -2.98
CA LYS A 78 -0.23 -10.62 -3.26
C LYS A 78 -1.03 -11.86 -2.83
N ASP A 79 -0.48 -13.06 -3.04
CA ASP A 79 -1.09 -14.34 -2.68
C ASP A 79 -1.05 -14.66 -1.18
N GLN A 80 -0.29 -13.88 -0.40
CA GLN A 80 -0.17 -14.00 1.05
C GLN A 80 -1.05 -12.98 1.79
N VAL A 81 -1.88 -12.23 1.06
CA VAL A 81 -2.81 -11.22 1.59
C VAL A 81 -4.24 -11.60 1.22
N ARG A 82 -5.18 -11.43 2.16
CA ARG A 82 -6.58 -11.89 2.07
C ARG A 82 -7.43 -11.14 1.03
N VAL A 83 -6.97 -9.97 0.59
CA VAL A 83 -7.74 -9.07 -0.26
C VAL A 83 -6.91 -8.60 -1.46
N PRO A 84 -7.52 -8.41 -2.64
CA PRO A 84 -6.85 -7.77 -3.76
C PRO A 84 -6.50 -6.33 -3.39
N ILE A 85 -5.35 -5.84 -3.87
CA ILE A 85 -4.85 -4.50 -3.58
C ILE A 85 -5.20 -3.59 -4.75
N TRP A 86 -6.17 -2.69 -4.59
CA TRP A 86 -6.85 -1.98 -5.70
C TRP A 86 -5.94 -1.29 -6.74
N PHE A 87 -4.75 -0.86 -6.34
CA PHE A 87 -3.76 -0.21 -7.21
C PHE A 87 -2.78 -1.17 -7.87
N LYS A 88 -2.83 -2.47 -7.58
CA LYS A 88 -2.11 -3.50 -8.35
C LYS A 88 -2.83 -3.74 -9.67
N LYS A 89 -2.05 -4.01 -10.71
CA LYS A 89 -2.54 -4.08 -12.09
C LYS A 89 -3.62 -5.14 -12.30
N ASP A 90 -3.44 -6.29 -11.65
CA ASP A 90 -4.28 -7.48 -11.71
C ASP A 90 -5.31 -7.56 -10.56
N ALA A 91 -5.52 -6.47 -9.82
CA ALA A 91 -6.50 -6.45 -8.75
C ALA A 91 -7.93 -6.62 -9.29
N ASP A 92 -8.57 -7.70 -8.86
CA ASP A 92 -9.97 -8.00 -9.15
C ASP A 92 -10.66 -8.61 -7.91
N PRO A 93 -11.71 -7.97 -7.37
CA PRO A 93 -12.20 -6.63 -7.72
C PRO A 93 -11.26 -5.50 -7.25
N LYS A 94 -11.42 -4.31 -7.85
CA LYS A 94 -10.80 -3.07 -7.35
C LYS A 94 -11.72 -2.40 -6.33
N TYR A 95 -11.41 -2.55 -5.04
CA TYR A 95 -12.18 -1.92 -3.97
C TYR A 95 -11.87 -0.43 -3.82
N ALA A 96 -12.93 0.38 -3.73
CA ALA A 96 -12.85 1.76 -3.26
C ALA A 96 -13.05 1.85 -1.74
N CYS A 97 -13.88 0.97 -1.15
CA CYS A 97 -14.06 0.84 0.29
C CYS A 97 -14.01 -0.64 0.69
N TYR A 98 -12.92 -1.06 1.32
CA TYR A 98 -12.74 -2.44 1.78
C TYR A 98 -13.74 -2.85 2.86
N CYS A 99 -14.07 -1.94 3.80
CA CYS A 99 -14.96 -2.28 4.93
C CYS A 99 -16.40 -2.60 4.51
N SER A 100 -16.86 -1.99 3.41
CA SER A 100 -18.22 -2.19 2.88
C SER A 100 -18.21 -2.95 1.55
N GLU A 101 -17.06 -3.49 1.13
CA GLU A 101 -16.86 -4.17 -0.16
C GLU A 101 -17.36 -3.37 -1.38
N VAL A 102 -17.30 -2.04 -1.31
CA VAL A 102 -17.69 -1.17 -2.44
C VAL A 102 -16.52 -1.05 -3.40
N THR A 103 -16.78 -1.37 -4.67
CA THR A 103 -15.80 -1.33 -5.77
C THR A 103 -15.69 0.06 -6.40
N GLU A 104 -14.56 0.32 -7.06
CA GLU A 104 -14.35 1.52 -7.89
C GLU A 104 -15.45 1.63 -8.95
N ASN A 105 -15.83 0.52 -9.59
CA ASN A 105 -16.88 0.50 -10.62
C ASN A 105 -18.25 0.91 -10.05
N GLN A 106 -18.62 0.46 -8.85
CA GLN A 106 -19.86 0.88 -8.20
C GLN A 106 -19.87 2.38 -7.89
N VAL A 107 -18.73 2.95 -7.48
CA VAL A 107 -18.60 4.40 -7.27
C VAL A 107 -18.76 5.15 -8.59
N ILE A 108 -18.05 4.73 -9.64
CA ILE A 108 -18.13 5.34 -10.98
C ILE A 108 -19.56 5.27 -11.52
N GLU A 109 -20.22 4.11 -11.41
CA GLU A 109 -21.61 3.91 -11.85
C GLU A 109 -22.56 4.86 -11.11
N THR A 110 -22.36 5.03 -9.80
CA THR A 110 -23.13 5.97 -8.99
C THR A 110 -22.99 7.41 -9.48
N VAL A 111 -21.79 7.81 -9.88
CA VAL A 111 -21.55 9.14 -10.46
C VAL A 111 -22.22 9.27 -11.84
N VAL A 112 -21.97 8.32 -12.74
CA VAL A 112 -22.40 8.39 -14.15
C VAL A 112 -23.92 8.27 -14.26
N LYS A 113 -24.53 7.26 -13.62
CA LYS A 113 -25.96 6.95 -13.77
C LYS A 113 -26.85 7.69 -12.78
N HIS A 114 -26.39 7.88 -11.53
CA HIS A 114 -27.21 8.47 -10.46
C HIS A 114 -26.88 9.93 -10.16
N GLY A 115 -25.85 10.49 -10.80
CA GLY A 115 -25.56 11.92 -10.71
C GLY A 115 -24.84 12.35 -9.44
N ALA A 116 -24.36 11.42 -8.60
CA ALA A 116 -23.59 11.76 -7.40
C ALA A 116 -22.31 12.52 -7.76
N LYS A 117 -21.95 13.51 -6.95
CA LYS A 117 -20.78 14.39 -7.15
C LYS A 117 -19.89 14.50 -5.92
N SER A 118 -20.27 13.88 -4.80
CA SER A 118 -19.54 13.95 -3.54
C SER A 118 -19.44 12.59 -2.86
N VAL A 119 -18.41 12.42 -2.03
CA VAL A 119 -18.25 11.21 -1.18
C VAL A 119 -19.50 10.98 -0.33
N LYS A 120 -20.13 12.04 0.18
CA LYS A 120 -21.36 11.93 0.99
C LYS A 120 -22.51 11.28 0.21
N GLU A 121 -22.74 11.73 -1.03
CA GLU A 121 -23.80 11.18 -1.89
C GLU A 121 -23.49 9.74 -2.32
N VAL A 122 -22.24 9.47 -2.69
CA VAL A 122 -21.80 8.11 -3.02
C VAL A 122 -21.98 7.17 -1.84
N ASN A 123 -21.58 7.57 -0.63
CA ASN A 123 -21.75 6.76 0.57
C ASN A 123 -23.22 6.48 0.88
N ALA A 124 -24.11 7.46 0.67
CA ALA A 124 -25.54 7.30 0.90
C ALA A 124 -26.17 6.26 -0.05
N ILE A 125 -25.65 6.14 -1.28
CA ILE A 125 -26.16 5.21 -2.30
C ILE A 125 -25.50 3.83 -2.17
N THR A 126 -24.17 3.79 -2.04
CA THR A 126 -23.39 2.54 -2.08
C THR A 126 -23.25 1.86 -0.72
N GLY A 127 -23.47 2.58 0.39
CA GLY A 127 -23.18 2.08 1.74
C GLY A 127 -21.69 2.09 2.11
N ALA A 128 -20.82 2.69 1.29
CA ALA A 128 -19.43 2.89 1.63
C ALA A 128 -19.28 3.64 2.98
N MET A 129 -18.24 3.28 3.74
CA MET A 129 -17.89 3.87 5.04
C MET A 129 -18.92 3.66 6.17
N LYS A 130 -19.99 2.88 5.97
CA LYS A 130 -21.05 2.65 6.98
C LYS A 130 -20.56 1.94 8.24
N ASN A 131 -19.75 0.88 8.09
CA ASN A 131 -19.19 0.08 9.19
C ASN A 131 -17.66 0.14 9.15
N SER A 132 -17.11 1.33 9.37
CA SER A 132 -15.68 1.59 9.13
C SER A 132 -14.78 0.88 10.14
N ASN A 133 -13.90 0.01 9.65
CA ASN A 133 -12.74 -0.54 10.38
C ASN A 133 -11.49 -0.51 9.48
N CYS A 134 -11.18 0.68 8.94
CA CYS A 134 -10.16 0.84 7.91
C CYS A 134 -8.75 0.43 8.37
N LYS A 135 -8.48 0.50 9.67
CA LYS A 135 -7.18 0.10 10.23
C LYS A 135 -6.87 -1.38 9.97
N GLU A 136 -7.91 -2.22 10.00
CA GLU A 136 -7.78 -3.68 9.83
C GLU A 136 -8.15 -4.14 8.43
N ASN A 137 -9.04 -3.41 7.73
CA ASN A 137 -9.59 -3.87 6.45
C ASN A 137 -9.01 -3.16 5.23
N ASN A 138 -8.49 -1.92 5.35
CA ASN A 138 -7.90 -1.21 4.21
C ASN A 138 -6.40 -1.54 4.13
N PRO A 139 -5.84 -1.91 2.98
CA PRO A 139 -4.42 -2.17 2.84
C PRO A 139 -3.47 -1.04 3.25
N LEU A 140 -3.91 0.22 3.20
CA LEU A 140 -3.14 1.35 3.72
C LEU A 140 -3.35 1.60 5.22
N GLY A 141 -4.30 0.92 5.87
CA GLY A 141 -4.64 1.12 7.28
C GLY A 141 -5.34 2.45 7.58
N VAL A 142 -5.77 3.19 6.56
CA VAL A 142 -6.36 4.54 6.67
C VAL A 142 -7.73 4.64 5.99
N CYS A 143 -8.46 5.72 6.29
CA CYS A 143 -9.78 5.97 5.73
C CYS A 143 -9.76 5.97 4.19
N CYS A 144 -10.73 5.29 3.58
CA CYS A 144 -10.88 5.16 2.12
C CYS A 144 -11.42 6.41 1.41
N HIS A 145 -11.68 7.51 2.14
CA HIS A 145 -12.24 8.75 1.58
C HIS A 145 -11.53 9.22 0.31
N LYS A 146 -10.18 9.21 0.30
CA LYS A 146 -9.39 9.63 -0.87
C LYS A 146 -9.61 8.71 -2.08
N ILE A 147 -9.64 7.39 -1.86
CA ILE A 147 -9.85 6.40 -2.93
C ILE A 147 -11.24 6.57 -3.54
N ILE A 148 -12.26 6.79 -2.70
CA ILE A 148 -13.63 7.08 -3.16
C ILE A 148 -13.66 8.40 -3.95
N GLN A 149 -12.98 9.45 -3.49
CA GLN A 149 -12.91 10.72 -4.22
C GLN A 149 -12.22 10.55 -5.59
N GLU A 150 -11.13 9.80 -5.67
CA GLU A 150 -10.45 9.50 -6.93
C GLU A 150 -11.38 8.74 -7.91
N ALA A 151 -12.17 7.79 -7.41
CA ALA A 151 -13.18 7.09 -8.22
C ALA A 151 -14.33 8.01 -8.66
N ILE A 152 -14.73 8.97 -7.82
CA ILE A 152 -15.71 10.00 -8.20
C ILE A 152 -15.16 10.86 -9.35
N ASP A 153 -13.92 11.34 -9.22
CA ASP A 153 -13.29 12.19 -10.22
C ASP A 153 -13.13 11.45 -11.56
N LYS A 154 -12.84 10.14 -11.52
CA LYS A 154 -12.87 9.29 -12.72
C LYS A 154 -14.26 9.26 -13.35
N GLY A 155 -15.31 8.99 -12.56
CA GLY A 155 -16.68 8.96 -13.07
C GLY A 155 -17.17 10.30 -13.64
N LEU A 156 -16.74 11.43 -13.06
CA LEU A 156 -17.08 12.76 -13.56
C LEU A 156 -16.43 13.07 -14.92
N LYS A 157 -15.24 12.54 -15.18
CA LYS A 157 -14.55 12.67 -16.48
C LYS A 157 -15.15 11.79 -17.59
N MET A 158 -15.98 10.81 -17.23
CA MET A 158 -16.64 9.90 -18.18
C MET A 158 -18.02 10.38 -18.64
N LYS A 159 -18.55 11.45 -18.02
CA LYS A 159 -19.75 12.14 -18.48
C LYS A 159 -19.43 13.08 -19.64
#